data_AF-A0A7D7RE62-F1
#
_entry.id   AF-A0A7D7RE62-F1
#
_cell.length_a   1.000
_cell.length_b   1.000
_cell.length_c   1.000
_cell.angle_alpha   90.00
_cell.angle_beta   90.00
_cell.angle_gamma   90.00
#
_symmetry.space_group_name_H-M   'P 1'
#
loop_
_entity.id
_entity.type
_entity.pdbx_description
1 polymer ?
#
loop_
_entity_poly.entity_id
_entity_poly.type
_entity_poly.pdbx_seq_one_letter_code
_entity_poly.pdbx_strand_id
1 'polypeptide(L)' 'MAGVLNFFRFTGMTLFFLGILLFVVTVLNNWLGFAATMWLEGHVWRVYIFFAVSGILMYILITFRRKKGD' A
#
# COMPACT_ATOMS: atom_id res chain seq x y z
N MET A 1 -11.35 -19.04 12.79
CA MET A 1 -11.70 -17.91 11.88
C MET A 1 -11.01 -16.59 12.25
N ALA A 2 -10.75 -16.27 13.52
CA ALA A 2 -10.09 -15.02 13.93
C ALA A 2 -8.65 -14.85 13.38
N GLY A 3 -7.87 -15.93 13.33
CA GLY A 3 -6.47 -15.90 12.84
C GLY A 3 -6.34 -15.52 11.35
N VAL A 4 -7.21 -16.08 10.49
CA VAL A 4 -7.23 -15.76 9.05
C VAL A 4 -7.58 -14.30 8.82
N LEU A 5 -8.51 -13.75 9.61
CA LEU A 5 -8.90 -12.35 9.50
C LEU A 5 -7.78 -11.40 9.94
N ASN A 6 -7.07 -11.72 11.02
CA ASN A 6 -5.90 -10.95 11.45
C ASN A 6 -4.76 -11.04 10.44
N PHE A 7 -4.56 -12.20 9.80
CA PHE A 7 -3.61 -12.36 8.70
C PHE A 7 -3.92 -11.41 7.55
N PHE A 8 -5.16 -11.40 7.04
CA PHE A 8 -5.54 -10.49 5.95
C PHE A 8 -5.43 -9.01 6.34
N ARG A 9 -5.73 -8.67 7.59
CA ARG A 9 -5.61 -7.29 8.09
C ARG A 9 -4.15 -6.85 8.19
N PHE A 10 -3.28 -7.75 8.64
CA PHE A 10 -1.84 -7.55 8.64
C PHE A 10 -1.30 -7.42 7.21
N THR A 11 -1.67 -8.33 6.30
CA THR A 11 -1.29 -8.27 4.89
C THR A 11 -1.71 -6.96 4.22
N GLY A 12 -2.95 -6.49 4.45
CA GLY A 12 -3.42 -5.21 3.91
C GLY A 12 -2.63 -4.01 4.43
N MET A 13 -2.32 -3.97 5.73
CA MET A 13 -1.47 -2.93 6.31
C MET A 13 -0.03 -3.02 5.78
N THR A 14 0.55 -4.21 5.69
CA THR A 14 1.91 -4.41 5.18
C THR A 14 2.01 -3.98 3.73
N LEU A 15 1.04 -4.32 2.87
CA LEU A 15 1.00 -3.88 1.47
C LEU A 15 0.87 -2.36 1.35
N PHE A 16 0.05 -1.73 2.20
CA PHE A 16 -0.08 -0.28 2.26
C PHE A 16 1.24 0.40 2.64
N PHE A 17 1.88 -0.06 3.73
CA PHE A 17 3.18 0.46 4.16
C PHE A 17 4.27 0.22 3.12
N LEU A 18 4.27 -0.94 2.46
CA LEU A 18 5.22 -1.25 1.39
C LEU A 18 5.05 -0.32 0.19
N GLY A 19 3.80 -0.01 -0.19
CA GLY A 19 3.51 0.95 -1.25
C GLY A 19 4.03 2.35 -0.94
N ILE A 20 3.82 2.83 0.29
CA ILE A 20 4.36 4.13 0.74
C ILE A 20 5.89 4.10 0.77
N LEU A 21 6.48 3.02 1.31
CA LEU A 21 7.93 2.90 1.42
C LEU A 21 8.59 2.91 0.04
N LEU A 22 8.03 2.16 -0.93
CA LEU A 22 8.50 2.17 -2.32
C LEU A 22 8.38 3.56 -2.93
N PHE A 23 7.30 4.29 -2.67
CA PHE A 23 7.14 5.67 -3.13
C PHE A 23 8.21 6.59 -2.53
N VAL A 24 8.41 6.57 -1.21
CA VAL A 24 9.42 7.39 -0.52
C VAL A 24 10.83 7.06 -1.00
N VAL A 25 11.16 5.78 -1.13
CA VAL A 25 12.46 5.34 -1.68
C VAL A 25 12.64 5.85 -3.10
N THR A 26 11.61 5.80 -3.93
CA THR A 26 11.68 6.30 -5.32
C THR A 26 11.93 7.80 -5.36
N VAL A 27 11.24 8.58 -4.53
CA VAL A 27 11.44 10.04 -4.42
C VAL A 27 12.84 10.37 -3.90
N LEU A 28 13.31 9.70 -2.84
CA LEU A 28 14.65 9.90 -2.29
C LEU A 28 15.74 9.51 -3.29
N ASN A 29 15.55 8.40 -4.00
CA ASN A 29 16.49 7.92 -4.99
C ASN A 29 16.59 8.88 -6.19
N ASN A 30 15.45 9.44 -6.62
CA ASN A 30 15.44 10.51 -7.61
C ASN A 30 16.14 11.79 -7.12
N TRP A 31 15.86 12.23 -5.89
CA TRP A 31 16.50 13.42 -5.29
C TRP A 31 18.02 13.27 -5.22
N LEU A 32 18.50 12.11 -4.79
CA LEU A 32 19.93 11.82 -4.67
C LEU A 32 20.61 11.55 -6.02
N GLY A 33 19.87 11.59 -7.14
CA GLY A 33 20.40 11.42 -8.50
C GLY A 33 20.81 9.99 -8.85
N PHE A 34 20.41 8.98 -8.05
CA PHE A 34 20.76 7.57 -8.28
C PHE A 34 19.85 6.87 -9.29
N ALA A 35 18.62 7.34 -9.51
CA ALA A 35 17.66 6.73 -10.43
C ALA A 35 17.11 7.71 -11.47
N ALA A 36 16.89 7.17 -12.67
CA ALA A 36 16.24 7.86 -13.77
C ALA A 36 14.83 8.36 -13.37
N THR A 37 14.50 9.57 -13.79
CA THR A 37 13.17 10.21 -13.66
C THR A 37 12.00 9.37 -14.20
N MET A 38 12.28 8.31 -14.96
CA MET A 38 11.28 7.35 -15.46
C MET A 38 10.42 6.74 -14.35
N TRP A 39 10.96 6.57 -13.13
CA TRP A 39 10.21 6.00 -12.00
C TRP A 39 9.18 6.96 -11.38
N LEU A 40 9.25 8.25 -11.75
CA LEU A 40 8.27 9.27 -11.41
C LEU A 40 7.33 9.60 -12.58
N GLU A 41 7.48 8.93 -13.72
CA GLU A 41 6.55 9.10 -14.83
C GLU A 41 5.13 8.65 -14.44
N GLY A 42 4.15 9.27 -15.10
CA GLY A 42 2.74 9.10 -14.76
C GLY A 42 2.22 7.66 -14.86
N HIS A 43 2.93 6.75 -15.55
CA HIS A 43 2.59 5.33 -15.59
C HIS A 43 3.02 4.58 -14.32
N VAL A 44 4.22 4.81 -13.78
CA VAL A 44 4.69 4.20 -12.52
C VAL A 44 3.96 4.78 -11.31
N TRP A 45 3.63 6.08 -11.34
CA TRP A 45 2.78 6.74 -10.34
C TRP A 45 1.48 5.97 -10.03
N ARG A 46 0.85 5.43 -11.07
CA ARG A 46 -0.39 4.64 -10.94
C ARG A 46 -0.19 3.38 -10.12
N VAL A 47 0.99 2.76 -10.18
CA VAL A 47 1.33 1.55 -9.42
C VAL A 47 1.41 1.87 -7.93
N TYR A 48 2.06 2.98 -7.55
CA TYR A 48 2.13 3.40 -6.14
C TYR A 48 0.73 3.73 -5.58
N ILE A 49 -0.10 4.48 -6.33
CA ILE A 49 -1.50 4.72 -5.92
C ILE A 49 -2.25 3.41 -5.80
N PHE A 50 -2.12 2.51 -6.77
CA PHE A 50 -2.87 1.25 -6.77
C PHE A 50 -2.56 0.42 -5.52
N PHE A 51 -1.29 0.30 -5.14
CA PHE A 51 -0.90 -0.37 -3.90
C PHE A 51 -1.42 0.35 -2.65
N ALA A 52 -1.35 1.69 -2.61
CA ALA A 52 -1.86 2.46 -1.48
C ALA A 52 -3.39 2.31 -1.32
N VAL A 53 -4.15 2.45 -2.41
CA VAL A 53 -5.62 2.36 -2.41
C VAL A 53 -6.07 0.94 -2.11
N SER A 54 -5.48 -0.08 -2.75
CA SER A 54 -5.84 -1.48 -2.50
C SER A 54 -5.55 -1.92 -1.07
N GLY A 55 -4.41 -1.52 -0.51
CA GLY A 55 -4.04 -1.80 0.89
C GLY A 55 -5.03 -1.17 1.88
N ILE A 56 -5.38 0.10 1.69
CA ILE A 56 -6.40 0.79 2.51
C ILE A 56 -7.77 0.14 2.35
N LEU A 57 -8.20 -0.16 1.13
CA LEU A 57 -9.51 -0.74 0.87
C LEU A 57 -9.64 -2.10 1.53
N MET A 58 -8.61 -2.94 1.42
CA MET A 58 -8.54 -4.23 2.09
C MET A 58 -8.62 -4.08 3.61
N TYR A 59 -7.85 -3.14 4.18
CA TYR A 59 -7.89 -2.85 5.62
C TYR A 59 -9.29 -2.42 6.08
N ILE A 60 -9.95 -1.50 5.35
CA ILE A 60 -11.29 -1.00 5.65
C ILE A 60 -12.30 -2.14 5.54
N LEU A 61 -12.32 -2.88 4.44
CA LEU A 61 -13.26 -3.98 4.22
C LEU A 61 -13.20 -5.00 5.36
N ILE A 62 -12.01 -5.37 5.81
CA ILE A 62 -11.82 -6.33 6.91
C ILE A 62 -12.20 -5.72 8.26
N THR A 63 -11.82 -4.48 8.52
CA THR A 63 -12.09 -3.78 9.78
C THR A 63 -13.59 -3.57 9.98
N PHE A 64 -14.29 -3.12 8.93
CA PHE A 64 -15.73 -2.86 8.97
C PHE A 64 -16.58 -4.12 8.81
N ARG A 65 -16.06 -5.23 8.26
CA ARG A 65 -16.78 -6.52 8.23
C ARG A 65 -17.16 -7.00 9.63
N ARG A 66 -16.36 -6.67 10.66
CA ARG A 66 -16.65 -7.06 12.05
C ARG A 66 -17.80 -6.26 12.67
N LYS A 67 -18.02 -5.01 12.25
CA LYS A 67 -18.98 -4.11 12.89
C LYS A 67 -20.46 -4.42 12.64
N LYS A 68 -20.76 -5.34 11.71
CA LYS A 68 -22.15 -5.70 11.33
C LYS A 68 -22.65 -6.98 12.01
N GLY A 69 -21.86 -7.57 12.92
CA GLY A 69 -22.15 -8.85 13.56
C GLY A 69 -22.05 -8.87 15.08
N ASP A 70 -21.90 -7.70 15.72
CA ASP A 70 -22.12 -7.52 17.17
C ASP A 70 -23.49 -6.86 17.38
#